data_AF-K9D7G8-F1
#
_entry.id   AF-K9D7G8-F1
#
_cell.length_a   1.000
_cell.length_b   1.000
_cell.length_c   1.000
_cell.angle_alpha   90.00
_cell.angle_beta   90.00
_cell.angle_gamma   90.00
#
_symmetry.space_group_name_H-M   'P 1'
#
loop_
_entity.id
_entity.type
_entity.pdbx_description
1 polymer ?
#
loop_
_entity_poly.entity_id
_entity_poly.type
_entity_poly.pdbx_seq_one_letter_code
_entity_poly.pdbx_strand_id
1 'polypeptide(L)'
;MNQYLIILDTPDKNGESKRLASYWMDVHGYSWEELEAKAKEKYPGKIYLRDEDASIQAKLADGKYVWGGDAPVTPTPYVPTAAEERKAKIQAIKAETDALNAPLQERMLTALLQGNDTLATQLKEQYQANNTAMIQKIKEV
;
A
#
# COMPACT_ATOMS: atom_id res chain seq x y z
N MET A 1 -1.03 -39.41 -5.28
CA MET A 1 -1.41 -38.02 -5.65
C MET A 1 -0.30 -37.12 -5.14
N ASN A 2 0.02 -36.05 -5.85
CA ASN A 2 1.07 -35.13 -5.40
C ASN A 2 0.46 -34.17 -4.38
N GLN A 3 1.04 -34.09 -3.19
CA GLN A 3 0.58 -33.20 -2.12
C GLN A 3 1.55 -32.03 -1.97
N TYR A 4 1.02 -30.82 -1.80
CA TYR A 4 1.82 -29.61 -1.69
C TYR A 4 1.42 -28.79 -0.47
N LEU A 5 2.42 -28.25 0.22
CA LEU A 5 2.24 -27.12 1.11
C LEU A 5 2.57 -25.84 0.35
N ILE A 6 1.56 -25.02 0.10
CA ILE A 6 1.68 -23.76 -0.62
C ILE A 6 1.84 -22.64 0.39
N ILE A 7 2.88 -21.83 0.19
CA ILE A 7 3.16 -20.65 1.00
C ILE A 7 2.64 -19.43 0.24
N LEU A 8 1.67 -18.75 0.83
CA LEU A 8 1.03 -17.57 0.28
C LEU A 8 1.50 -16.32 1.03
N ASP A 9 1.63 -15.21 0.31
CA ASP A 9 1.94 -13.92 0.90
C ASP A 9 0.76 -13.41 1.74
N THR A 10 0.98 -12.31 2.47
CA THR A 10 -0.10 -11.63 3.16
C THR A 10 -1.16 -11.16 2.15
N PRO A 11 -2.46 -11.27 2.50
CA PRO A 11 -3.53 -10.83 1.62
C PRO A 11 -3.38 -9.36 1.26
N ASP A 12 -3.66 -9.02 0.01
CA ASP A 12 -3.73 -7.64 -0.45
C ASP A 12 -5.03 -6.96 0.02
N LYS A 13 -5.27 -5.74 -0.47
CA LYS A 13 -6.47 -4.96 -0.12
C LYS A 13 -7.79 -5.61 -0.56
N ASN A 14 -7.74 -6.55 -1.51
CA ASN A 14 -8.88 -7.32 -1.99
C ASN A 14 -9.05 -8.64 -1.23
N GLY A 15 -8.15 -8.95 -0.29
CA GLY A 15 -8.11 -10.24 0.40
C GLY A 15 -7.42 -11.34 -0.40
N GLU A 16 -6.73 -10.98 -1.50
CA GLU A 16 -6.09 -11.94 -2.40
C GLU A 16 -4.62 -12.17 -2.01
N SER A 17 -4.17 -13.42 -2.01
CA SER A 17 -2.81 -13.79 -1.59
C SER A 17 -2.01 -14.38 -2.74
N LYS A 18 -0.81 -13.87 -2.99
CA LYS A 18 0.08 -14.38 -4.05
C LYS A 18 0.86 -15.59 -3.56
N ARG A 19 1.10 -16.57 -4.45
CA ARG A 19 1.99 -17.69 -4.14
C ARG A 19 3.44 -17.21 -4.06
N LEU A 20 4.09 -17.46 -2.93
CA LEU A 20 5.52 -17.21 -2.72
C LEU A 20 6.34 -18.44 -3.06
N ALA A 21 5.95 -19.59 -2.50
CA ALA A 21 6.67 -20.84 -2.64
C ALA A 21 5.71 -22.02 -2.47
N SER A 22 6.20 -23.21 -2.75
CA SER A 22 5.45 -24.46 -2.62
C SER A 22 6.40 -25.59 -2.29
N TYR A 23 6.09 -26.37 -1.27
CA TYR A 23 6.82 -27.56 -0.89
C TYR A 23 6.03 -28.81 -1.28
N TRP A 24 6.66 -29.67 -2.06
CA TRP A 24 6.11 -30.97 -2.40
C TRP A 24 6.38 -31.98 -1.27
N MET A 25 5.33 -32.63 -0.77
CA MET A 25 5.39 -33.81 0.09
C MET A 25 6.22 -34.92 -0.58
N ASP A 26 6.92 -35.73 0.20
CA ASP A 26 7.86 -36.78 -0.21
C ASP A 26 9.16 -36.29 -0.85
N VAL A 27 9.26 -34.99 -1.20
CA VAL A 27 10.50 -34.36 -1.70
C VAL A 27 11.09 -33.40 -0.68
N HIS A 28 10.25 -32.54 -0.10
CA HIS A 28 10.69 -31.49 0.83
C HIS A 28 10.44 -31.86 2.30
N GLY A 29 9.70 -32.93 2.56
CA GLY A 29 9.36 -33.46 3.88
C GLY A 29 8.41 -34.64 3.73
N TYR A 30 8.30 -35.46 4.76
CA TYR A 30 7.48 -36.68 4.75
C TYR A 30 6.19 -36.53 5.58
N SER A 31 5.99 -35.37 6.20
CA SER A 31 4.75 -35.05 6.93
C SER A 31 4.36 -33.57 6.79
N TRP A 32 3.08 -33.27 7.03
CA TRP A 32 2.59 -31.90 7.02
C TRP A 32 3.24 -31.02 8.10
N GLU A 33 3.53 -31.60 9.26
CA GLU A 33 4.17 -30.90 10.38
C GLU A 33 5.59 -30.47 10.02
N GLU A 34 6.36 -31.34 9.36
CA GLU A 34 7.70 -31.01 8.88
C GLU A 34 7.69 -29.91 7.82
N LEU A 35 6.77 -29.99 6.86
CA LEU A 35 6.63 -28.97 5.82
C LEU A 35 6.21 -27.62 6.41
N GLU A 36 5.27 -27.62 7.36
CA GLU A 36 4.83 -26.40 8.03
C GLU A 36 5.90 -25.80 8.93
N ALA A 37 6.67 -26.62 9.64
CA ALA A 37 7.80 -26.14 10.44
C ALA A 37 8.84 -25.45 9.54
N LYS A 38 9.21 -26.08 8.41
CA LYS A 38 10.11 -25.48 7.41
C LYS A 38 9.53 -24.20 6.80
N ALA A 39 8.22 -24.17 6.54
CA ALA A 39 7.56 -22.99 6.01
C ALA A 39 7.54 -21.85 7.04
N LYS A 40 7.27 -22.14 8.32
CA LYS A 40 7.28 -21.16 9.41
C LYS A 40 8.67 -20.60 9.69
N GLU A 41 9.71 -21.43 9.55
CA GLU A 41 11.11 -20.99 9.71
C GLU A 41 11.52 -20.02 8.59
N LYS A 42 11.21 -20.35 7.32
CA LYS A 42 11.63 -19.54 6.17
C LYS A 42 10.70 -18.38 5.84
N TYR A 43 9.42 -18.52 6.12
CA TYR A 43 8.37 -17.57 5.78
C TYR A 43 7.48 -17.26 6.99
N PRO A 44 8.05 -16.70 8.09
CA PRO A 44 7.29 -16.43 9.30
C PRO A 44 6.12 -15.48 9.03
N GLY A 45 4.96 -15.78 9.63
CA GLY A 45 3.75 -14.96 9.51
C GLY A 45 3.03 -15.03 8.16
N LYS A 46 3.40 -15.98 7.28
CA LYS A 46 2.71 -16.24 6.02
C LYS A 46 1.57 -17.25 6.17
N ILE A 47 0.74 -17.35 5.13
CA ILE A 47 -0.37 -18.30 5.08
C ILE A 47 0.15 -19.61 4.49
N TYR A 48 -0.14 -20.72 5.17
CA TYR A 48 0.22 -22.07 4.72
C TYR A 48 -1.03 -22.83 4.33
N LEU A 49 -1.12 -23.17 3.04
CA LEU A 49 -2.26 -23.85 2.46
C LEU A 49 -1.86 -25.28 2.10
N ARG A 50 -2.60 -26.26 2.60
CA ARG A 50 -2.42 -27.67 2.26
C ARG A 50 -3.22 -27.98 1.01
N ASP A 51 -2.54 -28.50 0.01
CA ASP A 51 -3.11 -28.93 -1.26
C ASP A 51 -2.88 -30.44 -1.41
N GLU A 52 -3.94 -31.23 -1.21
CA GLU A 52 -3.84 -32.69 -1.14
C GLU A 52 -3.88 -33.36 -2.52
N ASP A 53 -4.32 -32.64 -3.56
CA ASP A 53 -4.53 -33.18 -4.92
C ASP A 53 -3.74 -32.44 -6.01
N ALA A 54 -2.92 -31.46 -5.63
CA ALA A 54 -2.14 -30.58 -6.50
C ALA A 54 -2.98 -29.63 -7.38
N SER A 55 -4.31 -29.57 -7.19
CA SER A 55 -5.19 -28.77 -8.03
C SER A 55 -4.97 -27.28 -7.83
N ILE A 56 -4.64 -26.87 -6.59
CA ILE A 56 -4.41 -25.48 -6.21
C ILE A 56 -3.03 -25.03 -6.72
N GLN A 57 -2.01 -25.86 -6.47
CA GLN A 57 -0.65 -25.64 -6.91
C GLN A 57 -0.56 -25.50 -8.43
N ALA A 58 -1.27 -26.34 -9.19
CA ALA A 58 -1.29 -26.27 -10.65
C ALA A 58 -1.80 -24.90 -11.17
N LYS A 59 -2.84 -24.34 -10.53
CA LYS A 59 -3.38 -23.03 -10.91
C LYS A 59 -2.47 -21.87 -10.48
N LEU A 60 -1.96 -21.91 -9.25
CA LEU A 60 -1.12 -20.83 -8.72
C LEU A 60 0.32 -20.84 -9.28
N ALA A 61 0.79 -21.97 -9.82
CA ALA A 61 2.09 -22.06 -10.47
C ALA A 61 2.15 -21.30 -11.81
N ASP A 62 1.02 -21.17 -12.52
CA ASP A 62 0.92 -20.43 -13.79
C ASP A 62 1.10 -18.90 -13.61
N GLY A 63 1.03 -18.39 -12.37
CA GLY A 63 1.24 -16.98 -12.05
C GLY A 63 0.11 -16.04 -12.47
N LYS A 64 -0.88 -16.54 -13.23
CA LYS A 64 -2.10 -15.81 -13.62
C LYS A 64 -3.17 -15.79 -12.52
N TYR A 65 -3.07 -16.68 -11.54
CA TYR A 65 -4.05 -16.81 -10.46
C TYR A 65 -3.42 -16.47 -9.11
N VAL A 66 -4.25 -15.91 -8.22
CA VAL A 66 -3.95 -15.64 -6.81
C VAL A 66 -4.94 -16.41 -5.95
N TRP A 67 -4.61 -16.61 -4.68
CA TRP A 67 -5.50 -17.27 -3.74
C TRP A 67 -6.55 -16.29 -3.22
N GLY A 68 -7.83 -16.55 -3.46
CA GLY A 68 -8.95 -15.71 -3.03
C GLY A 68 -9.55 -16.06 -1.66
N GLY A 69 -8.86 -16.88 -0.85
CA GLY A 69 -9.34 -17.33 0.46
C GLY A 69 -9.88 -18.76 0.44
N ASP A 70 -10.78 -19.07 -0.49
CA ASP A 70 -11.39 -20.40 -0.65
C ASP A 70 -10.93 -21.13 -1.93
N ALA A 71 -10.59 -20.39 -2.98
CA ALA A 71 -10.19 -20.94 -4.27
C ALA A 71 -9.23 -20.01 -5.04
N PRO A 72 -8.49 -20.52 -6.05
CA PRO A 72 -7.71 -19.66 -6.93
C PRO A 72 -8.60 -18.80 -7.82
N VAL A 73 -8.34 -17.49 -7.84
CA VAL A 73 -9.06 -16.46 -8.61
C VAL A 73 -8.10 -15.68 -9.50
N THR A 74 -8.61 -15.04 -10.54
CA THR A 74 -7.82 -14.06 -11.30
C THR A 74 -7.60 -12.81 -10.43
N PRO A 75 -6.38 -12.26 -10.36
CA PRO A 75 -6.10 -11.11 -9.51
C PRO A 75 -6.97 -9.93 -9.91
N THR A 76 -7.71 -9.41 -8.93
CA THR A 76 -8.59 -8.28 -9.14
C THR A 76 -7.72 -7.03 -9.29
N PRO A 77 -7.85 -6.26 -10.40
CA PRO A 77 -7.13 -5.01 -10.52
C PRO A 77 -7.52 -4.09 -9.37
N TYR A 78 -6.54 -3.60 -8.63
CA TYR A 78 -6.78 -2.70 -7.52
C TYR A 78 -7.40 -1.40 -8.04
N VAL A 79 -8.65 -1.15 -7.66
CA VAL A 79 -9.33 0.13 -7.85
C VAL A 79 -9.19 0.90 -6.54
N PRO A 80 -8.53 2.07 -6.52
CA PRO A 80 -8.49 2.92 -5.34
C PRO A 80 -9.91 3.15 -4.83
N THR A 81 -10.12 2.94 -3.54
CA THR A 81 -11.43 3.23 -2.95
C THR A 81 -11.70 4.73 -3.06
N ALA A 82 -12.98 5.13 -3.12
CA ALA A 82 -13.35 6.55 -3.13
C ALA A 82 -12.71 7.34 -1.96
N ALA A 83 -12.46 6.68 -0.83
CA ALA A 83 -11.76 7.25 0.31
C ALA A 83 -10.26 7.51 0.05
N GLU A 84 -9.58 6.60 -0.66
CA GLU A 84 -8.18 6.73 -1.03
C GLU A 84 -7.99 7.80 -2.12
N GLU A 85 -8.92 7.89 -3.08
CA GLU A 85 -8.95 8.97 -4.05
C GLU A 85 -9.14 10.34 -3.39
N ARG A 86 -10.07 10.44 -2.43
CA ARG A 86 -10.25 11.67 -1.64
C ARG A 86 -8.99 12.03 -0.88
N LYS A 87 -8.35 11.07 -0.21
CA LYS A 87 -7.09 11.29 0.50
C LYS A 87 -5.97 11.77 -0.45
N ALA A 88 -5.87 11.17 -1.63
CA ALA A 88 -4.91 11.58 -2.65
C ALA A 88 -5.18 13.00 -3.16
N LYS A 89 -6.44 13.36 -3.43
CA LYS A 89 -6.86 14.72 -3.81
C LYS A 89 -6.54 15.74 -2.72
N ILE A 90 -6.82 15.41 -1.45
CA ILE A 90 -6.48 16.27 -0.29
C ILE A 90 -4.96 16.46 -0.19
N GLN A 91 -4.16 15.40 -0.39
CA GLN A 91 -2.70 15.49 -0.39
C GLN A 91 -2.18 16.35 -1.54
N ALA A 92 -2.75 16.24 -2.74
CA ALA A 92 -2.40 17.08 -3.88
C ALA A 92 -2.69 18.56 -3.59
N ILE A 93 -3.88 18.88 -3.06
CA ILE A 93 -4.27 20.25 -2.68
C ILE A 93 -3.31 20.83 -1.63
N LYS A 94 -2.89 20.01 -0.64
CA LYS A 94 -1.88 20.41 0.36
C LYS A 94 -0.53 20.68 -0.29
N ALA A 95 -0.04 19.76 -1.14
CA ALA A 95 1.25 19.91 -1.81
C ALA A 95 1.31 21.14 -2.72
N GLU A 96 0.24 21.44 -3.46
CA GLU A 96 0.12 22.67 -4.26
C GLU A 96 0.20 23.92 -3.37
N THR A 97 -0.50 23.90 -2.24
CA THR A 97 -0.51 25.03 -1.30
C THR A 97 0.86 25.22 -0.65
N ASP A 98 1.53 24.14 -0.27
CA ASP A 98 2.88 24.18 0.29
C ASP A 98 3.90 24.71 -0.72
N ALA A 99 3.78 24.33 -1.99
CA ALA A 99 4.62 24.86 -3.07
C ALA A 99 4.42 26.37 -3.29
N LEU A 100 3.19 26.87 -3.18
CA LEU A 100 2.90 28.31 -3.23
C LEU A 100 3.43 29.06 -2.00
N ASN A 101 3.43 28.40 -0.84
CA ASN A 101 3.83 28.99 0.42
C ASN A 101 5.34 28.98 0.68
N ALA A 102 6.08 28.01 0.15
CA ALA A 102 7.53 27.92 0.31
C ALA A 102 8.28 29.23 -0.05
N PRO A 103 8.09 29.84 -1.24
CA PRO A 103 8.74 31.11 -1.58
C PRO A 103 8.21 32.28 -0.73
N LEU A 104 6.97 32.22 -0.25
CA LEU A 104 6.43 33.26 0.64
C LEU A 104 7.11 33.22 2.02
N GLN A 105 7.37 32.04 2.56
CA GLN A 105 8.08 31.86 3.83
C GLN A 105 9.52 32.40 3.75
N GLU A 106 10.23 32.11 2.66
CA GLU A 106 11.59 32.61 2.44
C GLU A 106 11.63 34.14 2.28
N ARG A 107 10.69 34.71 1.51
CA ARG A 107 10.57 36.16 1.34
C ARG A 107 10.15 36.85 2.63
N MET A 108 9.29 36.22 3.44
CA MET A 108 8.85 36.74 4.73
C MET A 108 10.01 36.77 5.72
N LEU A 109 10.81 35.70 5.79
CA LEU A 109 12.04 35.67 6.61
C LEU A 109 13.02 36.77 6.17
N THR A 110 13.23 36.93 4.87
CA THR A 110 14.10 37.98 4.31
C THR A 110 13.59 39.39 4.68
N ALA A 111 12.28 39.64 4.58
CA ALA A 111 11.68 40.91 4.94
C ALA A 111 11.84 41.24 6.43
N LEU A 112 11.66 40.26 7.31
CA LEU A 112 11.88 40.41 8.75
C LEU A 112 13.36 40.71 9.08
N LEU A 113 14.30 40.02 8.43
CA LEU A 113 15.74 40.28 8.61
C LEU A 113 16.15 41.67 8.12
N GLN A 114 15.45 42.22 7.13
CA GLN A 114 15.65 43.57 6.61
C GLN A 114 14.93 44.66 7.43
N GLY A 115 14.18 44.29 8.48
CA GLY A 115 13.36 45.23 9.25
C GLY A 115 12.19 45.83 8.47
N ASN A 116 11.74 45.18 7.39
CA ASN A 116 10.62 45.62 6.57
C ASN A 116 9.32 44.94 7.03
N ASP A 117 8.81 45.39 8.18
CA ASP A 117 7.62 44.83 8.83
C ASP A 117 6.35 44.93 7.96
N THR A 118 6.28 45.94 7.09
CA THR A 118 5.17 46.14 6.16
C THR A 118 5.12 45.02 5.12
N LEU A 119 6.25 44.70 4.51
CA LEU A 119 6.36 43.61 3.54
C LEU A 119 6.16 42.24 4.21
N ALA A 120 6.70 42.06 5.42
CA ALA A 120 6.49 40.83 6.19
C ALA A 120 5.01 40.58 6.52
N THR A 121 4.25 41.65 6.87
CA THR A 121 2.82 41.56 7.16
C THR A 121 2.02 41.17 5.91
N GLN A 122 2.29 41.79 4.76
CA GLN A 122 1.63 41.45 3.49
C GLN A 122 1.88 39.99 3.07
N LEU A 123 3.11 39.50 3.22
CA LEU A 123 3.46 38.11 2.91
C LEU A 123 2.79 37.12 3.87
N LYS A 124 2.64 37.50 5.15
CA LYS A 124 1.91 36.70 6.15
C LYS A 124 0.43 36.61 5.83
N GLU A 125 -0.20 37.71 5.42
CA GLU A 125 -1.60 37.72 4.99
C GLU A 125 -1.80 36.83 3.76
N GLN A 126 -0.88 36.89 2.79
CA GLN A 126 -0.92 36.03 1.59
C GLN A 126 -0.77 34.54 1.95
N TYR A 127 0.12 34.20 2.88
CA TYR A 127 0.27 32.84 3.40
C TYR A 127 -1.02 32.34 4.09
N GLN A 128 -1.67 33.18 4.90
CA GLN A 128 -2.94 32.85 5.55
C GLN A 128 -4.09 32.69 4.54
N ALA A 129 -4.13 33.53 3.51
CA ALA A 129 -5.11 33.42 2.43
C ALA A 129 -4.96 32.10 1.65
N ASN A 130 -3.74 31.70 1.31
CA ASN A 130 -3.44 30.42 0.67
C ASN A 130 -3.91 29.23 1.54
N ASN A 131 -3.64 29.26 2.84
CA ASN A 131 -4.08 28.21 3.75
C ASN A 131 -5.61 28.17 3.91
N THR A 132 -6.28 29.32 3.88
CA THR A 132 -7.74 29.38 3.93
C THR A 132 -8.35 28.79 2.66
N ALA A 133 -7.80 29.12 1.49
CA ALA A 133 -8.19 28.55 0.21
C ALA A 133 -7.95 27.03 0.16
N MET A 134 -6.83 26.55 0.71
CA MET A 134 -6.54 25.12 0.86
C MET A 134 -7.62 24.40 1.67
N ILE A 135 -8.02 24.97 2.82
CA ILE A 135 -9.06 24.38 3.67
C ILE A 135 -10.41 24.34 2.93
N GLN A 136 -10.75 25.38 2.17
CA GLN A 136 -11.97 25.39 1.36
C GLN A 136 -11.94 24.31 0.29
N LYS A 137 -10.86 24.22 -0.50
CA LYS A 137 -10.66 23.16 -1.49
C LYS A 137 -10.75 21.75 -0.88
N ILE A 138 -10.18 21.55 0.31
CA ILE A 138 -10.26 20.26 1.03
C ILE A 138 -11.70 19.93 1.44
N LYS A 139 -12.50 20.91 1.85
CA LYS A 139 -13.91 20.69 2.22
C LYS A 139 -14.80 20.31 1.04
N GLU A 140 -14.39 20.66 -0.18
CA GLU A 140 -15.11 20.38 -1.42
C GLU A 140 -14.80 18.99 -2.01
N VAL A 141 -13.88 18.22 -1.40
CA VAL A 141 -13.47 16.85 -1.80
C VAL A 141 -14.29 15.76 -1.11
#